data_AF-A0A2N2HES1-F1
#
_entry.id   AF-A0A2N2HES1-F1
#
_cell.length_a   1.000
_cell.length_b   1.000
_cell.length_c   1.000
_cell.angle_alpha   90.00
_cell.angle_beta   90.00
_cell.angle_gamma   90.00
#
_symmetry.space_group_name_H-M   'P 1'
#
loop_
_entity.id
_entity.type
_entity.pdbx_description
1 polymer ?
#
loop_
_entity_poly.entity_id
_entity_poly.type
_entity_poly.pdbx_seq_one_letter_code
_entity_poly.pdbx_strand_id
1 'polypeptide(L)'
;RPVGGQRLPEIFLGRQGGLKSRRTLDPETARDMVRVREARRAFRKHYTDCFWSYRPDLAIGRDDVAWVADQLRKHGSRGAWMTAAKLCR
;
A
#
# COMPACT_ATOMS: atom_id res chain seq x y z
N ARG A 1 -18.95 -22.44 -27.45
CA ARG A 1 -17.69 -21.64 -27.49
C ARG A 1 -18.06 -20.22 -27.92
N PRO A 2 -17.50 -19.14 -27.34
CA PRO A 2 -17.02 -18.84 -25.98
C PRO A 2 -17.98 -17.78 -25.32
N VAL A 3 -17.88 -17.23 -24.12
CA VAL A 3 -16.89 -17.14 -23.04
C VAL A 3 -17.67 -16.86 -21.74
N GLY A 4 -17.34 -17.57 -20.67
CA GLY A 4 -17.91 -17.35 -19.35
C GLY A 4 -17.56 -15.98 -18.80
N GLY A 5 -18.59 -15.20 -18.46
CA GLY A 5 -18.47 -13.96 -17.73
C GLY A 5 -17.98 -14.23 -16.32
N GLN A 6 -16.68 -14.06 -16.08
CA GLN A 6 -16.10 -14.06 -14.76
C GLN A 6 -16.60 -12.83 -14.01
N ARG A 7 -17.56 -13.09 -13.12
CA ARG A 7 -18.05 -12.16 -12.11
C ARG A 7 -16.88 -11.82 -11.19
N LEU A 8 -16.33 -10.62 -11.32
CA LEU A 8 -15.33 -10.10 -10.39
C LEU A 8 -15.95 -10.12 -8.98
N PRO A 9 -15.28 -10.66 -7.95
CA PRO A 9 -15.79 -10.55 -6.59
C PRO A 9 -15.70 -9.09 -6.15
N GLU A 10 -16.86 -8.51 -5.82
CA GLU A 10 -16.96 -7.24 -5.11
C GLU A 10 -16.22 -7.40 -3.77
N ILE A 11 -15.03 -6.81 -3.69
CA ILE A 11 -14.18 -6.91 -2.52
C ILE A 11 -14.75 -5.99 -1.43
N PHE A 12 -15.60 -6.56 -0.58
CA PHE A 12 -16.12 -5.91 0.63
C PHE A 12 -15.01 -5.82 1.70
N LEU A 13 -14.04 -4.93 1.50
CA LEU A 13 -12.97 -4.63 2.46
C LEU A 13 -13.41 -3.56 3.47
N GLY A 14 -14.56 -3.79 4.11
CA GLY A 14 -15.05 -2.96 5.20
C GLY A 14 -15.16 -3.77 6.49
N ARG A 15 -14.42 -3.37 7.53
CA ARG A 15 -14.73 -3.61 8.97
C ARG A 15 -14.36 -4.95 9.67
N GLN A 16 -13.35 -5.70 9.27
CA GLN A 16 -12.83 -6.85 10.07
C GLN A 16 -11.63 -6.55 11.00
N GLY A 17 -11.22 -5.28 11.16
CA GLY A 17 -9.96 -4.95 11.84
C GLY A 17 -9.99 -4.76 13.36
N GLY A 18 -11.17 -4.66 13.99
CA GLY A 18 -11.29 -4.21 15.38
C GLY A 18 -11.40 -5.29 16.46
N LEU A 19 -11.64 -6.55 16.08
CA LEU A 19 -12.16 -7.57 17.02
C LEU A 19 -11.13 -8.52 17.65
N LYS A 20 -9.83 -8.41 17.36
CA LYS A 20 -8.86 -9.47 17.76
C LYS A 20 -7.51 -9.06 18.34
N SER A 21 -7.30 -7.83 18.79
CA SER A 21 -6.07 -7.51 19.52
C SER A 21 -6.35 -6.82 20.85
N ARG A 22 -6.42 -7.61 21.92
CA ARG A 22 -6.40 -7.14 23.33
C ARG A 22 -4.96 -6.91 23.84
N ARG A 23 -3.94 -7.00 22.98
CA ARG A 23 -2.57 -6.61 23.31
C ARG A 23 -2.47 -5.10 23.20
N THR A 24 -2.02 -4.44 24.25
CA THR A 24 -1.65 -3.01 24.24
C THR A 24 -0.61 -2.82 23.15
N LEU A 25 -1.06 -2.32 21.99
CA LEU A 25 -0.18 -2.05 20.86
C LEU A 25 0.53 -0.74 21.17
N ASP A 26 1.85 -0.79 21.25
CA ASP A 26 2.64 0.42 21.46
C ASP A 26 2.29 1.45 20.37
N PRO A 27 2.07 2.74 20.71
CA PRO A 27 1.70 3.77 19.75
C PRO A 27 2.65 3.89 18.56
N GLU A 28 3.95 3.59 18.74
CA GLU A 28 4.93 3.58 17.66
C GLU A 28 4.69 2.40 16.71
N THR A 29 4.48 1.21 17.27
CA THR A 29 4.14 0.01 16.48
C THR A 29 2.84 0.22 15.69
N ALA A 30 1.84 0.87 16.30
CA ALA A 30 0.59 1.20 15.62
C ALA A 30 0.81 2.13 14.41
N ARG A 31 1.65 3.17 14.56
CA ARG A 31 2.00 4.10 13.48
C ARG A 31 2.74 3.39 12.36
N ASP A 32 3.68 2.50 12.69
CA ASP A 32 4.44 1.76 11.68
C ASP A 32 3.56 0.80 10.87
N MET A 33 2.60 0.14 11.52
CA MET A 33 1.62 -0.67 10.81
C MET A 33 0.77 0.16 9.83
N VAL A 34 0.41 1.40 10.21
CA VAL A 34 -0.29 2.33 9.31
C VAL A 34 0.61 2.73 8.15
N ARG A 35 1.86 3.11 8.41
CA ARG A 35 2.84 3.47 7.37
C ARG A 35 3.04 2.35 6.35
N VAL A 36 3.19 1.11 6.79
CA VAL A 36 3.29 -0.05 5.89
C VAL A 36 2.02 -0.23 5.05
N ARG A 37 0.83 -0.05 5.65
CA ARG A 37 -0.44 -0.12 4.91
C ARG A 37 -0.56 0.97 3.86
N GLU A 38 -0.17 2.19 4.20
CA GLU A 38 -0.19 3.32 3.27
C GLU A 38 0.84 3.12 2.14
N ALA A 39 2.03 2.63 2.45
CA ALA A 39 3.07 2.33 1.46
C ALA A 39 2.58 1.27 0.47
N ARG A 40 1.95 0.18 0.96
CA ARG A 40 1.33 -0.85 0.10
C ARG A 40 0.24 -0.27 -0.80
N ARG A 41 -0.59 0.63 -0.26
CA ARG A 41 -1.64 1.30 -1.04
C ARG A 41 -1.04 2.20 -2.12
N ALA A 42 0.01 2.96 -1.80
CA ALA A 42 0.71 3.83 -2.72
C ALA A 42 1.40 3.03 -3.84
N PHE A 43 2.09 1.94 -3.48
CA PHE A 43 2.74 1.02 -4.41
C PHE A 43 1.75 0.47 -5.43
N ARG A 44 0.59 -0.02 -5.00
CA ARG A 44 -0.46 -0.51 -5.90
C ARG A 44 -1.06 0.58 -6.78
N LYS A 45 -1.30 1.76 -6.22
CA LYS A 45 -1.93 2.89 -6.93
C LYS A 45 -1.02 3.45 -8.04
N HIS A 46 0.28 3.51 -7.77
CA HIS A 46 1.28 4.05 -8.70
C HIS A 46 2.12 2.95 -9.36
N TYR A 47 1.61 1.71 -9.38
CA TYR A 47 2.36 0.57 -9.88
C TYR A 47 2.72 0.77 -11.35
N THR A 48 1.75 1.14 -12.19
CA THR A 48 1.93 1.33 -13.63
C THR A 48 2.88 2.48 -13.97
N ASP A 49 2.92 3.51 -13.13
CA ASP A 49 3.68 4.72 -13.43
C ASP A 49 5.11 4.63 -12.89
N CYS A 50 5.26 4.17 -11.64
CA CYS A 50 6.52 4.23 -10.89
C CYS A 50 7.16 2.86 -10.68
N PHE A 51 6.37 1.79 -10.67
CA PHE A 51 6.83 0.45 -10.27
C PHE A 51 6.64 -0.62 -11.34
N TRP A 52 6.41 -0.23 -12.61
CA TRP A 52 6.08 -1.16 -13.69
C TRP A 52 7.19 -2.20 -13.94
N SER A 53 8.44 -1.86 -13.61
CA SER A 53 9.61 -2.74 -13.72
C SER A 53 9.82 -3.66 -12.50
N TYR A 54 9.07 -3.47 -11.41
CA TYR A 54 9.17 -4.33 -10.22
C TYR A 54 8.12 -5.44 -10.28
N ARG A 55 8.19 -6.40 -9.35
CA ARG A 55 7.18 -7.45 -9.25
C ARG A 55 5.91 -6.92 -8.56
N PRO A 56 4.71 -7.27 -9.03
CA PRO A 56 3.46 -6.82 -8.42
C PRO A 56 3.20 -7.47 -7.06
N ASP A 57 3.80 -8.65 -6.83
CA ASP A 57 3.67 -9.44 -5.61
C ASP A 57 4.71 -9.08 -4.55
N LEU A 58 5.43 -7.96 -4.71
CA LEU A 58 6.45 -7.53 -3.75
C LEU A 58 5.81 -7.23 -2.39
N ALA A 59 6.27 -7.94 -1.36
CA ALA A 59 5.79 -7.78 -0.01
C ALA A 59 6.43 -6.57 0.66
N ILE A 60 5.81 -5.39 0.55
CA ILE A 60 6.29 -4.16 1.20
C ILE A 60 6.21 -4.30 2.73
N GLY A 61 7.36 -4.28 3.38
CA GLY A 61 7.58 -4.27 4.83
C GLY A 61 7.81 -2.86 5.40
N ARG A 62 8.32 -2.78 6.64
CA ARG A 62 8.63 -1.52 7.33
C ARG A 62 9.82 -0.80 6.68
N ASP A 63 10.87 -1.55 6.37
CA ASP A 63 12.10 -1.02 5.79
C ASP A 63 11.90 -0.51 4.35
N ASP A 64 10.93 -1.09 3.64
CA ASP A 64 10.58 -0.70 2.29
C ASP A 64 9.80 0.62 2.21
N VAL A 65 9.23 1.11 3.32
CA VAL A 65 8.43 2.35 3.32
C VAL A 65 9.25 3.54 2.81
N ALA A 66 10.50 3.66 3.29
CA ALA A 66 11.40 4.72 2.86
C ALA A 66 11.74 4.60 1.38
N TRP A 67 11.99 3.37 0.90
CA TRP A 67 12.25 3.09 -0.50
C TRP A 67 11.05 3.42 -1.40
N VAL A 68 9.83 3.03 -1.02
CA VAL A 68 8.60 3.37 -1.75
C VAL A 68 8.43 4.88 -1.84
N ALA A 69 8.66 5.62 -0.75
CA ALA A 69 8.58 7.08 -0.75
C ALA A 69 9.63 7.71 -1.67
N ASP A 70 10.86 7.18 -1.68
CA ASP A 70 11.95 7.65 -2.54
C ASP A 70 11.63 7.40 -4.03
N GLN A 71 11.15 6.20 -4.38
CA GLN A 71 10.75 5.88 -5.76
C GLN A 71 9.60 6.76 -6.26
N LEU A 72 8.59 6.99 -5.41
CA LEU A 72 7.49 7.91 -5.73
C LEU A 72 7.97 9.36 -5.92
N ARG A 73 9.04 9.78 -5.25
CA ARG A 73 9.61 11.13 -5.44
C ARG A 73 10.46 11.24 -6.71
N LYS A 74 11.20 10.18 -7.05
CA LYS A 74 12.14 10.16 -8.19
C LYS A 74 11.43 9.99 -9.53
N HIS A 75 10.43 9.12 -9.58
CA HIS A 75 9.78 8.72 -10.84
C HIS A 75 8.30 9.11 -10.90
N GLY A 76 7.74 9.59 -9.79
CA GLY A 76 6.30 9.83 -9.68
C GLY A 76 5.85 11.20 -10.17
N SER A 77 4.59 11.24 -10.61
CA SER A 77 3.86 12.47 -10.89
C SER A 77 3.60 13.28 -9.61
N ARG A 78 3.09 14.51 -9.73
CA ARG A 78 2.72 15.37 -8.57
C ARG A 78 1.86 14.61 -7.54
N GLY A 79 0.96 13.75 -8.01
CA GLY A 79 0.13 12.91 -7.14
C GLY A 79 0.93 11.90 -6.32
N ALA A 80 1.90 11.22 -6.95
CA ALA A 80 2.81 10.29 -6.28
C ALA A 80 3.72 11.01 -5.27
N TRP A 81 4.22 12.20 -5.62
CA TRP A 81 5.03 13.02 -4.71
C TRP A 81 4.26 13.43 -3.46
N MET A 82 2.99 13.85 -3.61
CA MET A 82 2.12 14.15 -2.48
C MET A 82 1.85 12.91 -1.59
N THR A 83 1.73 11.73 -2.20
CA THR A 83 1.60 10.48 -1.44
C THR A 83 2.88 10.14 -0.68
N ALA A 84 4.06 10.32 -1.30
CA ALA A 84 5.35 10.15 -0.64
C ALA A 84 5.54 11.12 0.54
N ALA A 85 5.08 12.37 0.41
CA ALA A 85 5.14 13.34 1.49
C ALA A 85 4.28 12.93 2.70
N LYS A 86 3.14 12.26 2.47
CA LYS A 86 2.29 11.73 3.56
C LYS A 86 2.95 10.54 4.28
N LEU A 87 3.70 9.70 3.56
CA LEU A 87 4.38 8.54 4.13
C LEU A 87 5.54 8.89 5.06
N CYS A 88 6.17 10.06 4.89
CA CYS A 88 7.28 10.52 5.73
C CYS A 88 6.84 11.31 6.97
N ARG A 89 5.53 11.34 7.30
CA ARG A 89 4.99 12.03 8.49
C ARG A 89 4.82 11.07 9.67
#